data_AF-A0A1Y0KN81-F1
#
_entry.id   AF-A0A1Y0KN81-F1
#
_cell.length_a   1.000
_cell.length_b   1.000
_cell.length_c   1.000
_cell.angle_alpha   90.00
_cell.angle_beta   90.00
_cell.angle_gamma   90.00
#
_symmetry.space_group_name_H-M   'P 1'
#
loop_
_entity.id
_entity.type
_entity.pdbx_description
1 polymer ?
#
loop_
_entity_poly.entity_id
_entity_poly.type
_entity_poly.pdbx_seq_one_letter_code
_entity_poly.pdbx_strand_id
1 'polypeptide(L)'
;MDYSKLTDKLLEHDPKRSEPFKQGMAAVLQNRVDETPVASPYAAGSVEEDAFFAGRTRASNEFRNLLVEANGDRAVAIARMRTLAEVRRAA
;
A
#
# COMPACT_ATOMS: atom_id res chain seq x y z
N MET A 1 3.25 -8.44 -8.69
CA MET A 1 4.01 -7.90 -7.55
C MET A 1 3.34 -8.39 -6.26
N ASP A 2 4.10 -8.62 -5.19
CA ASP A 2 3.53 -9.01 -3.90
C ASP A 2 3.23 -7.75 -3.05
N TYR A 3 1.97 -7.32 -3.07
CA TYR A 3 1.53 -6.08 -2.39
C TYR A 3 1.55 -6.17 -0.87
N SER A 4 1.46 -7.37 -0.31
CA SER A 4 1.60 -7.59 1.13
C SER A 4 3.04 -7.29 1.57
N LYS A 5 4.03 -7.81 0.82
CA LYS A 5 5.45 -7.49 1.07
C LYS A 5 5.78 -6.01 0.91
N LEU A 6 5.22 -5.34 -0.11
CA LEU A 6 5.41 -3.91 -0.28
C LEU A 6 4.81 -3.12 0.91
N THR A 7 3.62 -3.52 1.35
CA THR A 7 2.98 -2.90 2.52
C THR A 7 3.82 -3.08 3.79
N ASP A 8 4.35 -4.28 4.03
CA ASP A 8 5.25 -4.53 5.16
C ASP A 8 6.52 -3.68 5.08
N LYS A 9 7.07 -3.50 3.87
CA LYS A 9 8.26 -2.65 3.66
C LYS A 9 7.97 -1.18 3.97
N LEU A 10 6.84 -0.65 3.49
CA LEU A 10 6.41 0.73 3.79
C LEU A 10 6.13 0.97 5.28
N LEU A 11 5.84 -0.09 6.03
CA LEU A 11 5.55 -0.05 7.46
C LEU A 11 6.73 -0.53 8.33
N GLU A 12 7.92 -0.74 7.78
CA GLU A 12 9.01 -1.41 8.51
C GLU A 12 9.49 -0.64 9.74
N HIS A 13 9.24 0.67 9.78
CA HIS A 13 9.57 1.56 10.90
C HIS A 13 8.33 2.03 11.69
N ASP A 14 7.14 1.56 11.34
CA ASP A 14 5.89 1.89 12.00
C ASP A 14 5.61 0.95 13.19
N PRO A 15 4.80 1.37 14.18
CA PRO A 15 4.19 0.44 15.13
C PRO A 15 3.42 -0.66 14.41
N LYS A 16 3.36 -1.86 15.02
CA LYS A 16 2.62 -2.99 14.44
C LYS A 16 1.19 -2.59 14.09
N ARG A 17 0.81 -2.85 12.84
CA ARG A 17 -0.54 -2.61 12.31
C ARG A 17 -1.31 -3.93 12.23
N SER A 18 -2.63 -3.83 12.36
CA SER A 18 -3.53 -4.97 12.19
C SER A 18 -3.55 -5.46 10.74
N GLU A 19 -3.95 -6.72 10.55
CA GLU A 19 -4.05 -7.31 9.22
C GLU A 19 -5.06 -6.58 8.30
N PRO A 20 -6.28 -6.20 8.74
CA PRO A 20 -7.20 -5.40 7.92
C PRO A 20 -6.57 -4.10 7.39
N PHE A 21 -5.79 -3.41 8.24
CA PHE A 21 -5.10 -2.19 7.83
C PHE A 21 -4.08 -2.46 6.71
N LYS A 22 -3.28 -3.52 6.84
CA LYS A 22 -2.32 -3.91 5.81
C LYS A 22 -3.01 -4.31 4.50
N GLN A 23 -4.13 -5.04 4.59
CA GLN A 23 -4.93 -5.40 3.42
C GLN A 23 -5.50 -4.17 2.72
N GLY A 24 -5.95 -3.16 3.46
CA GLY A 24 -6.39 -1.89 2.92
C GLY A 24 -5.28 -1.14 2.19
N MET A 25 -4.06 -1.14 2.73
CA MET A 25 -2.90 -0.58 2.04
C MET A 25 -2.59 -1.33 0.74
N ALA A 26 -2.50 -2.66 0.81
CA ALA A 26 -2.23 -3.51 -0.35
C ALA A 26 -3.27 -3.33 -1.47
N ALA A 27 -4.56 -3.24 -1.12
CA ALA A 27 -5.66 -3.00 -2.05
C ALA A 27 -5.47 -1.70 -2.85
N VAL A 28 -5.03 -0.61 -2.20
CA VAL A 28 -4.76 0.66 -2.90
C VAL A 28 -3.54 0.54 -3.79
N LEU A 29 -2.45 -0.06 -3.30
CA LEU A 29 -1.23 -0.22 -4.09
C LEU A 29 -1.49 -1.08 -5.34
N GLN A 30 -2.27 -2.15 -5.20
CA GLN A 30 -2.68 -2.99 -6.32
C GLN A 30 -3.53 -2.22 -7.34
N ASN A 31 -4.48 -1.42 -6.89
CA ASN A 31 -5.25 -0.55 -7.79
C ASN A 31 -4.34 0.47 -8.49
N ARG A 32 -3.41 1.11 -7.77
CA ARG A 32 -2.55 2.14 -8.34
C ARG A 32 -1.51 1.60 -9.32
N VAL A 33 -1.08 0.35 -9.19
CA VAL A 33 -0.05 -0.26 -10.03
C VAL A 33 -0.63 -1.12 -11.14
N ASP A 34 -1.57 -2.00 -10.81
CA ASP A 34 -2.16 -2.99 -11.73
C ASP A 34 -3.57 -2.59 -12.20
N GLU A 35 -4.08 -1.43 -11.78
CA GLU A 35 -5.41 -0.93 -12.15
C GLU A 35 -6.54 -1.91 -11.77
N THR A 36 -6.26 -2.77 -10.79
CA THR A 36 -7.18 -3.79 -10.29
C THR A 36 -7.85 -3.28 -9.00
N PRO A 37 -9.14 -2.92 -9.04
CA PRO A 37 -9.86 -2.50 -7.85
C PRO A 37 -10.07 -3.70 -6.90
N VAL A 38 -9.82 -3.47 -5.62
CA VAL A 38 -10.06 -4.47 -4.56
C VAL A 38 -11.08 -3.91 -3.58
N ALA A 39 -12.18 -4.62 -3.42
CA ALA A 39 -13.23 -4.31 -2.45
C ALA A 39 -12.81 -4.74 -1.04
N SER A 40 -13.41 -4.11 -0.02
CA SER A 40 -13.23 -4.59 1.36
C SER A 40 -13.91 -5.96 1.52
N PRO A 41 -13.25 -6.94 2.15
CA PRO A 41 -13.86 -8.22 2.50
C PRO A 41 -14.63 -8.16 3.83
N TYR A 42 -14.60 -7.03 4.54
CA TYR A 42 -15.16 -6.89 5.88
C TYR A 42 -16.62 -6.43 5.85
N ALA A 43 -17.33 -6.67 6.96
CA ALA A 43 -18.71 -6.22 7.10
C ALA A 43 -18.76 -4.71 7.28
N ALA A 44 -19.66 -4.03 6.57
CA ALA A 44 -19.84 -2.59 6.72
C ALA A 44 -20.17 -2.21 8.19
N GLY A 45 -19.48 -1.19 8.71
CA GLY A 45 -19.61 -0.74 10.11
C GLY A 45 -18.86 -1.59 11.14
N SER A 46 -18.08 -2.58 10.70
CA SER A 46 -17.17 -3.33 11.59
C SER A 46 -15.86 -2.57 11.84
N VAL A 47 -15.18 -2.92 12.94
CA VAL A 47 -13.87 -2.34 13.27
C VAL A 47 -12.80 -2.73 12.25
N GLU A 48 -12.94 -3.89 11.62
CA GLU A 48 -12.06 -4.36 10.54
C GLU A 48 -12.25 -3.53 9.26
N GLU A 49 -13.49 -3.17 8.92
CA GLU A 49 -13.80 -2.26 7.80
C GLU A 49 -13.16 -0.88 8.02
N ASP A 50 -13.28 -0.33 9.25
CA ASP A 50 -12.65 0.95 9.60
C ASP A 50 -11.12 0.88 9.49
N ALA A 51 -10.52 -0.19 9.99
CA ALA A 51 -9.08 -0.42 9.88
C ALA A 51 -8.63 -0.58 8.41
N PHE A 52 -9.39 -1.30 7.59
CA PHE A 52 -9.15 -1.44 6.15
C PHE A 52 -9.23 -0.08 5.45
N PHE A 53 -10.25 0.72 5.72
CA PHE A 53 -10.39 2.06 5.16
C PHE A 53 -9.27 3.01 5.57
N ALA A 54 -8.83 2.95 6.84
CA ALA A 54 -7.67 3.70 7.32
C ALA A 54 -6.38 3.29 6.56
N GLY A 55 -6.20 1.99 6.32
CA GLY A 55 -5.11 1.46 5.49
C GLY A 55 -5.14 2.01 4.07
N ARG A 56 -6.31 2.03 3.42
CA ARG A 56 -6.49 2.62 2.08
C ARG A 56 -6.09 4.09 2.03
N THR A 57 -6.47 4.85 3.05
CA THR A 57 -6.13 6.27 3.16
C THR A 57 -4.63 6.47 3.30
N ARG A 58 -3.97 5.68 4.18
CA ARG A 58 -2.51 5.69 4.36
C ARG A 58 -1.77 5.42 3.05
N ALA A 59 -2.11 4.35 2.35
CA ALA A 59 -1.45 3.98 1.09
C ALA A 59 -1.72 5.00 -0.04
N SER A 60 -2.89 5.64 -0.05
CA SER A 60 -3.17 6.72 -1.01
C SER A 60 -2.25 7.92 -0.81
N ASN A 61 -1.92 8.24 0.45
CA ASN A 61 -0.97 9.30 0.77
C ASN A 61 0.47 8.90 0.40
N GLU A 62 0.89 7.66 0.66
CA GLU A 62 2.20 7.14 0.22
C GLU A 62 2.37 7.25 -1.30
N PHE A 63 1.39 6.77 -2.06
CA PHE A 63 1.45 6.87 -3.52
C PHE A 63 1.50 8.32 -4.01
N ARG A 64 0.77 9.23 -3.35
CA ARG A 64 0.82 10.67 -3.67
C ARG A 64 2.21 11.25 -3.41
N ASN A 65 2.84 10.90 -2.29
CA ASN A 65 4.20 11.36 -1.97
C ASN A 65 5.20 10.87 -3.01
N LEU A 66 5.13 9.58 -3.39
CA LEU A 66 5.98 9.02 -4.45
C LEU A 66 5.76 9.72 -5.80
N LEU A 67 4.53 10.06 -6.15
CA LEU A 67 4.25 10.85 -7.35
C LEU A 67 4.88 12.24 -7.28
N VAL A 68 4.81 12.91 -6.13
CA VAL A 68 5.45 14.23 -5.93
C VAL A 68 6.96 14.11 -6.11
N GLU A 69 7.60 13.11 -5.50
CA GLU A 69 9.05 12.86 -5.65
C GLU A 69 9.46 12.40 -7.06
N ALA A 70 8.50 11.93 -7.85
CA ALA A 70 8.67 11.57 -9.25
C ALA A 70 8.30 12.72 -10.20
N ASN A 71 8.10 13.95 -9.71
CA ASN A 71 7.65 15.11 -10.50
C ASN A 71 6.36 14.83 -11.30
N GLY A 72 5.45 14.04 -10.73
CA GLY A 72 4.19 13.63 -11.37
C GLY A 72 4.31 12.45 -12.33
N ASP A 73 5.52 11.91 -12.56
CA ASP A 73 5.71 10.74 -13.43
C ASP A 73 5.25 9.45 -12.73
N ARG A 74 4.10 8.94 -13.19
CA ARG A 74 3.50 7.71 -12.68
C ARG A 74 4.37 6.48 -12.96
N ALA A 75 5.04 6.40 -14.11
CA ALA A 75 5.86 5.24 -14.45
C ALA A 75 7.07 5.15 -13.52
N VAL A 76 7.69 6.29 -13.21
CA VAL A 76 8.80 6.38 -12.24
C VAL A 76 8.32 6.01 -10.83
N ALA A 77 7.17 6.52 -10.38
CA ALA A 77 6.62 6.16 -9.07
C ALA A 77 6.33 4.65 -8.96
N ILE A 78 5.77 4.03 -9.99
CA ILE A 78 5.52 2.58 -10.05
C ILE A 78 6.84 1.80 -10.04
N ALA A 79 7.85 2.23 -10.80
CA ALA A 79 9.15 1.59 -10.82
C ALA A 79 9.79 1.59 -9.42
N ARG A 80 9.74 2.72 -8.69
CA ARG A 80 10.23 2.80 -7.30
C ARG A 80 9.50 1.83 -6.37
N MET A 81 8.19 1.71 -6.47
CA MET A 81 7.42 0.73 -5.66
C MET A 81 7.83 -0.72 -5.95
N ARG A 82 8.09 -1.05 -7.23
CA ARG A 82 8.59 -2.39 -7.60
C ARG A 82 9.96 -2.65 -6.99
N THR A 83 10.87 -1.68 -7.06
CA THR A 83 12.18 -1.78 -6.39
C THR A 83 12.03 -1.98 -4.88
N LEU A 84 11.18 -1.21 -4.20
CA LEU A 84 10.93 -1.36 -2.76
C LEU A 84 10.43 -2.76 -2.40
N ALA A 85 9.56 -3.35 -3.24
CA ALA A 85 9.04 -4.70 -3.03
C ALA A 85 10.12 -5.80 -3.23
N GLU A 86 11.13 -5.55 -4.06
CA GLU A 86 12.20 -6.49 -4.41
C GLU A 86 13.40 -6.46 -3.46
N VAL A 87 13.61 -5.39 -2.69
CA VAL A 87 14.83 -5.12 -1.88
C VAL A 87 15.06 -6.05 -0.67
N ARG A 88 14.43 -7.24 -0.60
CA ARG A 88 14.61 -8.15 0.55
C ARG A 88 15.81 -9.13 0.41
N ARG A 89 17.04 -8.61 0.58
CA ARG A 89 18.21 -9.24 1.27
C ARG A 89 19.52 -8.47 0.99
N ALA A 90 19.87 -7.54 1.87
CA ALA A 90 21.26 -7.11 2.11
C ALA A 90 21.38 -6.60 3.54
N ALA A 91 21.13 -7.48 4.51
CA ALA A 91 21.54 -7.36 5.92
C ALA A 91 21.50 -8.75 6.54
#